data_AF-A0A837HGR2-F1
#
_entry.id   AF-A0A837HGR2-F1
#
_cell.length_a   1.000
_cell.length_b   1.000
_cell.length_c   1.000
_cell.angle_alpha   90.00
_cell.angle_beta   90.00
_cell.angle_gamma   90.00
#
_symmetry.space_group_name_H-M   'P 1'
#
loop_
_entity.id
_entity.type
_entity.pdbx_description
1 polymer ?
#
loop_
_entity_poly.entity_id
_entity_poly.type
_entity_poly.pdbx_seq_one_letter_code
_entity_poly.pdbx_strand_id
1 'polypeptide(L)'
;MIFIYFIILTLPAYLIRFSIFGLKTNLMDIFLILFLGGWFLRKILRGEKIKESFLRVRGFLLPAILLLSGVSLAVFKSSDIFVSLGIFKSWFILPVLFFIAASDIVKTEKQKISVLRVWFFSGIAVALLGFVYYFLGEITYDGRLKMFFLSPNHLAMFLAGPFIAGLWFLLEEKGRLKMVYVGLGVFFIGMALFFTKSLGGFSAILIAVLFLIFSEFKTIIAH
;
A
#
# COMPACT_ATOMS: atom_id res chain seq x y z
N MET A 1 -16.04 -4.49 -4.74
CA MET A 1 -15.45 -4.76 -3.42
C MET A 1 -14.42 -5.88 -3.49
N ILE A 2 -14.80 -7.09 -3.91
CA ILE A 2 -13.88 -8.24 -4.03
C ILE A 2 -12.61 -7.90 -4.81
N PHE A 3 -12.74 -7.18 -5.93
CA PHE A 3 -11.56 -6.84 -6.73
C PHE A 3 -10.59 -5.86 -6.05
N ILE A 4 -11.08 -4.99 -5.15
CA ILE A 4 -10.22 -4.12 -4.31
C ILE A 4 -9.43 -4.99 -3.33
N TYR A 5 -10.08 -5.97 -2.70
CA TYR A 5 -9.41 -6.90 -1.79
C TYR A 5 -8.35 -7.70 -2.53
N PHE A 6 -8.66 -8.19 -3.73
CA PHE A 6 -7.69 -8.89 -4.56
C PHE A 6 -6.46 -8.01 -4.86
N ILE A 7 -6.65 -6.78 -5.34
CA ILE A 7 -5.56 -5.84 -5.64
C ILE A 7 -4.67 -5.62 -4.42
N ILE A 8 -5.26 -5.37 -3.25
CA ILE A 8 -4.54 -5.11 -2.00
C ILE A 8 -3.78 -6.36 -1.53
N LEU A 9 -4.41 -7.53 -1.62
CA LEU A 9 -3.78 -8.80 -1.25
C LEU A 9 -2.55 -9.08 -2.13
N THR A 10 -2.67 -8.80 -3.43
CA THR A 10 -1.64 -9.08 -4.44
C THR A 10 -0.70 -7.91 -4.70
N LEU A 11 -0.62 -6.90 -3.82
CA LEU A 11 0.29 -5.76 -3.99
C LEU A 11 1.73 -6.14 -4.42
N PRO A 12 2.36 -7.20 -3.86
CA PRO A 12 3.71 -7.61 -4.26
C PRO A 12 3.85 -8.03 -5.73
N ALA A 13 2.74 -8.32 -6.42
CA ALA A 13 2.73 -8.67 -7.84
C ALA A 13 3.26 -7.55 -8.75
N TYR A 14 3.40 -6.31 -8.26
CA TYR A 14 4.05 -5.21 -8.99
C TYR A 14 5.50 -5.50 -9.40
N LEU A 15 6.15 -6.48 -8.74
CA LEU A 15 7.50 -6.92 -9.07
C LEU A 15 7.55 -7.76 -10.35
N ILE A 16 6.42 -8.30 -10.80
CA ILE A 16 6.29 -9.01 -12.07
C ILE A 16 6.21 -7.95 -13.18
N ARG A 17 7.37 -7.59 -13.73
CA ARG A 17 7.55 -6.52 -14.70
C ARG A 17 7.79 -7.07 -16.10
N PHE A 18 7.23 -6.40 -17.10
CA PHE A 18 7.39 -6.69 -18.54
C PHE A 18 7.22 -5.40 -19.35
N SER A 19 7.53 -5.42 -20.63
CA SER A 19 7.33 -4.29 -21.53
C SER A 19 6.18 -4.57 -22.50
N ILE A 20 5.32 -3.58 -22.69
CA ILE A 20 4.31 -3.58 -23.76
C ILE A 20 4.56 -2.33 -24.61
N PHE A 21 4.81 -2.50 -25.91
CA PHE A 21 5.09 -1.40 -26.85
C PHE A 21 6.20 -0.43 -26.35
N GLY A 22 7.26 -0.96 -25.73
CA GLY A 22 8.38 -0.16 -25.21
C GLY A 22 8.13 0.52 -23.86
N LEU A 23 6.89 0.53 -23.35
CA LEU A 23 6.57 1.04 -22.03
C LEU A 23 6.74 -0.04 -20.97
N LYS A 24 7.53 0.27 -19.92
CA LYS A 24 7.66 -0.59 -18.75
C LYS A 24 6.31 -0.66 -18.02
N THR A 25 5.81 -1.87 -17.86
CA THR A 25 4.56 -2.16 -17.16
C THR A 25 4.76 -3.31 -16.20
N ASN A 26 3.79 -3.55 -15.34
CA ASN A 26 3.82 -4.68 -14.41
C ASN A 26 2.42 -5.30 -14.25
N LEU A 27 2.34 -6.44 -13.58
CA LEU A 27 1.08 -7.15 -13.39
C LEU A 27 0.07 -6.33 -12.56
N MET A 28 0.55 -5.53 -11.60
CA MET A 28 -0.31 -4.63 -10.82
C MET A 28 -0.93 -3.54 -11.70
N ASP A 29 -0.18 -3.01 -12.68
CA ASP A 29 -0.72 -2.02 -13.63
C ASP A 29 -1.92 -2.59 -14.38
N ILE A 30 -1.86 -3.86 -14.80
CA ILE A 30 -2.98 -4.53 -15.48
C ILE A 30 -4.19 -4.61 -14.54
N PHE A 31 -4.01 -5.05 -13.30
CA PHE A 31 -5.11 -5.15 -12.35
C PHE A 31 -5.74 -3.78 -12.07
N LEU A 32 -4.93 -2.73 -11.92
CA LEU A 32 -5.40 -1.37 -11.71
C LEU A 32 -6.15 -0.83 -12.94
N ILE A 33 -5.63 -1.04 -14.16
CA ILE A 33 -6.28 -0.61 -15.39
C ILE A 33 -7.63 -1.34 -15.58
N LEU A 34 -7.68 -2.65 -15.36
CA LEU A 34 -8.93 -3.42 -15.44
C LEU A 34 -9.95 -2.94 -14.41
N PHE A 35 -9.50 -2.66 -13.18
CA PHE A 35 -10.36 -2.13 -12.12
C PHE A 35 -10.92 -0.75 -12.46
N LEU A 36 -10.05 0.16 -12.90
CA LEU A 36 -10.43 1.52 -13.28
C LEU A 36 -11.36 1.53 -14.49
N GLY A 37 -11.08 0.70 -15.50
CA GLY A 37 -11.93 0.51 -16.67
C GLY A 37 -13.32 0.00 -16.30
N GLY A 38 -13.41 -1.03 -15.44
CA GLY A 38 -14.68 -1.54 -14.94
C GLY A 38 -15.45 -0.53 -14.10
N TRP A 39 -14.76 0.24 -13.24
CA TRP A 39 -15.37 1.32 -12.47
C TRP A 39 -15.92 2.44 -13.36
N PHE A 40 -15.13 2.88 -14.34
CA PHE A 40 -15.51 3.91 -15.29
C PHE A 40 -16.70 3.49 -16.16
N LEU A 41 -16.66 2.27 -16.71
CA LEU A 41 -17.75 1.71 -17.49
C LEU A 41 -19.04 1.61 -16.67
N ARG A 42 -18.95 1.14 -15.41
CA ARG A 42 -20.09 1.10 -14.49
C ARG A 42 -20.70 2.49 -14.29
N LYS A 43 -19.88 3.54 -14.18
CA LYS A 43 -20.39 4.91 -14.03
C LYS A 43 -21.13 5.39 -15.27
N ILE A 44 -20.55 5.17 -16.46
CA ILE A 44 -21.19 5.51 -17.74
C ILE A 44 -22.55 4.81 -17.85
N LEU A 45 -22.58 3.49 -17.65
CA LEU A 45 -23.80 2.69 -17.76
C LEU A 45 -24.89 3.09 -16.76
N ARG A 46 -24.51 3.70 -15.62
CA ARG A 46 -25.44 4.18 -14.59
C ARG A 46 -25.75 5.67 -14.68
N GLY A 47 -25.17 6.39 -15.64
CA GLY A 47 -25.28 7.84 -15.74
C GLY A 47 -24.66 8.61 -14.57
N GLU A 48 -23.77 7.98 -13.80
CA GLU A 48 -23.13 8.60 -12.62
C GLU A 48 -22.05 9.61 -13.07
N LYS A 49 -22.06 10.82 -12.51
CA LYS A 49 -21.06 11.84 -12.83
C LYS A 49 -19.73 11.54 -12.14
N ILE A 50 -18.66 11.43 -12.91
CA ILE A 50 -17.30 11.19 -12.39
C ILE A 50 -16.85 12.30 -11.43
N LYS A 51 -17.29 13.54 -11.67
CA LYS A 51 -16.99 14.70 -10.82
C LYS A 51 -17.36 14.47 -9.35
N GLU A 52 -18.41 13.71 -9.06
CA GLU A 52 -18.83 13.39 -7.68
C GLU A 52 -17.78 12.57 -6.94
N SER A 53 -17.07 11.68 -7.64
CA SER A 53 -15.98 10.88 -7.07
C SER A 53 -14.80 11.77 -6.65
N PHE A 54 -14.45 12.76 -7.48
CA PHE A 54 -13.39 13.73 -7.17
C PHE A 54 -13.80 14.62 -6.00
N LEU A 55 -15.06 15.08 -5.95
CA LEU A 55 -15.56 15.90 -4.86
C LEU A 55 -15.51 15.17 -3.51
N ARG A 56 -15.71 13.85 -3.50
CA ARG A 56 -15.60 13.04 -2.26
C ARG A 56 -14.20 13.07 -1.66
N VAL A 57 -13.17 13.17 -2.49
CA VAL A 57 -11.77 13.22 -2.05
C VAL A 57 -11.18 14.63 -2.15
N ARG A 58 -12.01 15.68 -2.17
CA ARG A 58 -11.56 17.07 -2.38
C ARG A 58 -10.40 17.50 -1.47
N GLY A 59 -10.36 17.02 -0.22
CA GLY A 59 -9.30 17.33 0.74
C GLY A 59 -7.93 16.78 0.34
N PHE A 60 -7.89 15.77 -0.53
CA PHE A 60 -6.66 15.15 -1.04
C PHE A 60 -6.30 15.62 -2.45
N LEU A 61 -7.17 16.38 -3.14
CA LEU A 61 -6.92 16.80 -4.51
C LEU A 61 -5.76 17.77 -4.63
N LEU A 62 -5.66 18.78 -3.75
CA LEU A 62 -4.55 19.73 -3.80
C LEU A 62 -3.19 19.03 -3.56
N PRO A 63 -3.01 18.22 -2.50
CA PRO A 63 -1.78 17.43 -2.34
C PRO A 63 -1.48 16.53 -3.53
N ALA A 64 -2.50 15.84 -4.08
CA ALA A 64 -2.32 14.98 -5.24
C ALA A 64 -1.88 15.76 -6.49
N ILE A 65 -2.47 16.94 -6.74
CA ILE A 65 -2.10 17.81 -7.86
C ILE A 65 -0.66 18.30 -7.69
N LEU A 66 -0.30 18.82 -6.51
CA LEU A 66 1.06 19.29 -6.24
C LEU A 66 2.10 18.18 -6.45
N LEU A 67 1.80 16.98 -5.97
CA LEU A 67 2.65 15.81 -6.14
C LEU A 67 2.76 15.40 -7.62
N LEU A 68 1.65 15.31 -8.36
CA LEU A 68 1.67 14.93 -9.77
C LEU A 68 2.35 15.99 -10.64
N SER A 69 2.19 17.28 -10.32
CA SER A 69 2.90 18.38 -11.00
C SER A 69 4.40 18.30 -10.75
N GLY A 70 4.84 18.08 -9.51
CA GLY A 70 6.26 17.93 -9.18
C GLY A 70 6.91 16.76 -9.92
N VAL A 71 6.25 15.59 -9.93
CA VAL A 71 6.76 14.41 -10.65
C VAL A 71 6.75 14.64 -12.16
N SER A 72 5.74 15.31 -12.70
CA SER A 72 5.67 15.63 -14.14
C SER A 72 6.87 16.48 -14.57
N LEU A 73 7.23 17.51 -13.80
CA LEU A 73 8.42 18.33 -14.05
C LEU A 73 9.72 17.50 -14.01
N ALA A 74 9.80 16.53 -13.09
CA ALA A 74 10.95 15.61 -13.01
C ALA A 74 11.05 14.68 -14.23
N VAL A 75 9.90 14.17 -14.72
CA VAL A 75 9.85 13.31 -15.92
C VAL A 75 10.35 14.07 -17.14
N PHE A 76 9.96 15.34 -17.34
CA PHE A 76 10.43 16.15 -18.47
C PHE A 76 11.94 16.41 -18.46
N LYS A 77 12.59 16.36 -17.30
CA LYS A 77 14.05 16.50 -17.17
C LYS A 77 14.80 15.18 -17.19
N SER A 78 14.11 14.05 -17.32
CA SER A 78 14.72 12.72 -17.29
C SER A 78 15.56 12.45 -18.55
N SER A 79 16.70 11.78 -18.37
CA SER A 79 17.52 11.28 -19.48
C SER A 79 16.85 10.12 -20.24
N ASP A 80 16.06 9.30 -19.55
CA ASP A 80 15.25 8.24 -20.16
C ASP A 80 13.76 8.52 -19.91
N ILE A 81 13.08 9.03 -20.94
CA ILE A 81 11.68 9.42 -20.83
C ILE A 81 10.75 8.22 -20.70
N PHE A 82 11.05 7.10 -21.35
CA PHE A 82 10.19 5.91 -21.34
C PHE A 82 10.20 5.22 -19.99
N VAL A 83 11.36 5.14 -19.35
CA VAL A 83 11.47 4.63 -17.98
C VAL A 83 10.76 5.55 -17.00
N SER A 84 10.98 6.86 -17.12
CA SER A 84 10.35 7.84 -16.23
C SER A 84 8.82 7.89 -16.39
N LEU A 85 8.30 7.77 -17.60
CA LEU A 85 6.86 7.63 -17.84
C LEU A 85 6.29 6.34 -17.25
N GLY A 86 7.03 5.22 -17.36
CA GLY A 86 6.66 3.96 -16.72
C GLY A 86 6.53 4.09 -15.20
N ILE A 87 7.51 4.74 -14.55
CA ILE A 87 7.49 5.02 -13.10
C ILE A 87 6.34 5.97 -12.76
N PHE A 88 6.19 7.07 -13.52
CA PHE A 88 5.16 8.07 -13.29
C PHE A 88 3.75 7.47 -13.33
N LYS A 89 3.46 6.66 -14.35
CA LYS A 89 2.22 5.91 -14.50
C LYS A 89 1.98 4.98 -13.31
N SER A 90 2.96 4.11 -13.03
CA SER A 90 2.77 2.97 -12.12
C SER A 90 2.75 3.40 -10.64
N TRP A 91 3.56 4.39 -10.27
CA TRP A 91 3.77 4.77 -8.87
C TRP A 91 2.94 5.96 -8.42
N PHE A 92 2.46 6.79 -9.35
CA PHE A 92 1.73 8.01 -9.01
C PHE A 92 0.34 8.07 -9.64
N ILE A 93 0.23 7.99 -10.98
CA ILE A 93 -1.07 8.16 -11.66
C ILE A 93 -2.05 7.04 -11.27
N LEU A 94 -1.68 5.77 -11.49
CA LEU A 94 -2.59 4.65 -11.23
C LEU A 94 -2.98 4.54 -9.75
N PRO A 95 -2.07 4.70 -8.76
CA PRO A 95 -2.45 4.72 -7.35
C PRO A 95 -3.40 5.87 -6.98
N VAL A 96 -3.21 7.09 -7.51
CA VAL A 96 -4.12 8.22 -7.25
C VAL A 96 -5.51 7.95 -7.82
N LEU A 97 -5.59 7.45 -9.05
CA LEU A 97 -6.87 7.07 -9.68
C LEU A 97 -7.55 5.94 -8.92
N PHE A 98 -6.78 4.94 -8.49
CA PHE A 98 -7.27 3.84 -7.66
C PHE A 98 -7.84 4.36 -6.35
N PHE A 99 -7.17 5.29 -5.68
CA PHE A 99 -7.68 5.90 -4.45
C PHE A 99 -9.03 6.60 -4.66
N ILE A 100 -9.18 7.36 -5.74
CA ILE A 100 -10.45 8.03 -6.10
C ILE A 100 -11.56 6.99 -6.32
N ALA A 101 -11.30 5.98 -7.14
CA ALA A 101 -12.28 4.94 -7.48
C ALA A 101 -12.63 4.05 -6.26
N ALA A 102 -11.63 3.68 -5.46
CA ALA A 102 -11.82 2.91 -4.24
C ALA A 102 -12.63 3.69 -3.20
N SER A 103 -12.39 4.99 -3.03
CA SER A 103 -13.17 5.88 -2.14
C SER A 103 -14.63 6.01 -2.59
N ASP A 104 -14.92 5.77 -3.86
CA ASP A 104 -16.30 5.74 -4.35
C ASP A 104 -17.06 4.47 -3.93
N ILE A 105 -16.34 3.34 -3.85
CA ILE A 105 -16.87 2.00 -3.58
C ILE A 105 -16.87 1.67 -2.08
N VAL A 106 -15.81 2.05 -1.36
CA VAL A 106 -15.61 1.81 0.08
C VAL A 106 -16.27 2.96 0.85
N LYS A 107 -17.49 2.71 1.33
CA LYS A 107 -18.34 3.74 1.96
C LYS A 107 -18.46 3.58 3.48
N THR A 108 -18.43 2.35 3.98
CA THR A 108 -18.70 2.08 5.41
C THR A 108 -17.42 1.82 6.19
N GLU A 109 -17.41 2.13 7.49
CA GLU A 109 -16.28 1.82 8.38
C GLU A 109 -15.92 0.33 8.36
N LYS A 110 -16.92 -0.55 8.35
CA LYS A 110 -16.70 -2.00 8.21
C LYS A 110 -15.93 -2.34 6.93
N GLN A 111 -16.21 -1.66 5.81
CA GLN A 111 -15.50 -1.90 4.55
C GLN A 111 -14.06 -1.39 4.62
N LYS A 112 -13.81 -0.22 5.25
CA LYS A 112 -12.46 0.32 5.47
C LYS A 112 -11.63 -0.61 6.34
N ILE A 113 -12.20 -1.09 7.45
CA ILE A 113 -11.58 -2.10 8.33
C ILE A 113 -11.26 -3.37 7.56
N SER A 114 -12.16 -3.86 6.70
CA SER A 114 -11.88 -5.02 5.85
C SER A 114 -10.73 -4.78 4.87
N VAL A 115 -10.62 -3.59 4.26
CA VAL A 115 -9.48 -3.20 3.40
C VAL A 115 -8.18 -3.28 4.19
N LEU A 116 -8.12 -2.68 5.38
CA LEU A 116 -6.95 -2.73 6.26
C LEU A 116 -6.60 -4.17 6.67
N ARG A 117 -7.60 -5.00 6.94
CA ARG A 117 -7.40 -6.41 7.31
C ARG A 117 -6.81 -7.21 6.16
N VAL A 118 -7.27 -6.99 4.94
CA VAL A 118 -6.69 -7.63 3.74
C VAL A 118 -5.25 -7.18 3.52
N TRP A 119 -4.94 -5.90 3.75
CA TRP A 119 -3.57 -5.40 3.67
C TRP A 119 -2.67 -6.00 4.75
N PHE A 120 -3.18 -6.15 5.98
CA PHE A 120 -2.49 -6.86 7.05
C PHE A 120 -2.18 -8.31 6.68
N PHE A 121 -3.15 -9.05 6.13
CA PHE A 121 -2.92 -10.42 5.65
C PHE A 121 -1.91 -10.49 4.50
N SER A 122 -1.90 -9.51 3.59
CA SER A 122 -0.84 -9.38 2.57
C SER A 122 0.54 -9.23 3.22
N GLY A 123 0.63 -8.38 4.26
CA GLY A 123 1.83 -8.22 5.08
C GLY A 123 2.31 -9.52 5.73
N ILE A 124 1.40 -10.30 6.33
CA ILE A 124 1.72 -11.61 6.92
C ILE A 124 2.28 -12.55 5.85
N ALA A 125 1.60 -12.65 4.69
CA ALA A 125 2.04 -13.53 3.61
C ALA A 125 3.45 -13.17 3.14
N VAL A 126 3.74 -11.88 2.96
CA VAL A 126 5.08 -11.40 2.58
C VAL A 126 6.11 -11.65 3.68
N ALA A 127 5.77 -11.44 4.95
CA ALA A 127 6.68 -11.71 6.06
C ALA A 127 7.04 -13.19 6.16
N LEU A 128 6.05 -14.09 6.06
CA LEU A 128 6.27 -15.55 6.07
C LEU A 128 7.14 -16.01 4.90
N LEU A 129 6.85 -15.55 3.69
CA LEU A 129 7.71 -15.83 2.54
C LEU A 129 9.11 -15.21 2.72
N GLY A 130 9.22 -14.06 3.38
CA GLY A 130 10.50 -13.45 3.78
C GLY A 130 11.34 -14.39 4.63
N PHE A 131 10.74 -15.09 5.59
CA PHE A 131 11.46 -16.11 6.38
C PHE A 131 11.91 -17.30 5.54
N VAL A 132 11.13 -17.73 4.55
CA VAL A 132 11.57 -18.77 3.61
C VAL A 132 12.86 -18.34 2.92
N TYR A 133 12.91 -17.10 2.39
CA TYR A 133 14.13 -16.55 1.79
C TYR A 133 15.29 -16.44 2.79
N TYR A 134 15.01 -16.05 4.03
CA TYR A 134 16.02 -15.99 5.10
C TYR A 134 16.66 -17.35 5.35
N PHE A 135 15.85 -18.41 5.51
CA PHE A 135 16.34 -19.77 5.75
C PHE A 135 17.04 -20.39 4.54
N LEU A 136 16.69 -19.98 3.33
CA LEU A 136 17.41 -20.35 2.11
C LEU A 136 18.77 -19.64 1.96
N GLY A 137 19.10 -18.70 2.85
CA GLY A 137 20.33 -17.91 2.77
C GLY A 137 20.27 -16.77 1.74
N GLU A 138 19.08 -16.46 1.19
CA GLU A 138 18.84 -15.38 0.22
C GLU A 138 18.76 -14.01 0.92
N ILE A 139 19.84 -13.67 1.59
CA ILE A 139 20.06 -12.40 2.29
C ILE A 139 21.05 -11.54 1.52
N THR A 140 21.07 -10.26 1.84
CA THR A 140 22.11 -9.35 1.34
C THR A 140 23.48 -9.67 1.95
N TYR A 141 24.55 -9.19 1.31
CA TYR A 141 25.93 -9.36 1.78
C TYR A 141 26.15 -8.90 3.23
N ASP A 142 25.43 -7.86 3.67
CA ASP A 142 25.46 -7.32 5.03
C ASP A 142 24.44 -8.01 5.98
N GLY A 143 23.89 -9.15 5.58
CA GLY A 143 23.04 -10.00 6.40
C GLY A 143 21.62 -9.45 6.63
N ARG A 144 21.08 -8.69 5.68
CA ARG A 144 19.74 -8.10 5.76
C ARG A 144 18.75 -8.82 4.85
N LEU A 145 17.52 -8.94 5.34
CA LEU A 145 16.41 -9.52 4.60
C LEU A 145 15.87 -8.54 3.56
N LYS A 146 15.93 -8.91 2.28
CA LYS A 146 15.29 -8.20 1.16
C LYS A 146 14.19 -9.01 0.47
N MET A 147 14.21 -10.34 0.59
CA MET A 147 13.31 -11.24 -0.14
C MET A 147 13.40 -11.00 -1.67
N PHE A 148 12.27 -10.95 -2.38
CA PHE A 148 12.21 -10.65 -3.82
C PHE A 148 12.26 -9.15 -4.14
N PHE A 149 12.37 -8.27 -3.13
CA PHE A 149 12.48 -6.84 -3.34
C PHE A 149 13.91 -6.44 -3.71
N LEU A 150 14.05 -5.30 -4.40
CA LEU A 150 15.35 -4.79 -4.82
C LEU A 150 16.27 -4.38 -3.65
N SER A 151 15.69 -4.09 -2.47
CA SER A 151 16.46 -3.72 -1.29
C SER A 151 15.70 -4.07 -0.01
N PRO A 152 16.40 -4.24 1.13
CA PRO A 152 15.75 -4.39 2.44
C PRO A 152 14.83 -3.22 2.79
N ASN A 153 15.14 -2.02 2.30
CA ASN A 153 14.33 -0.83 2.53
C ASN A 153 12.98 -0.90 1.81
N HIS A 154 12.90 -1.51 0.62
CA HIS A 154 11.63 -1.69 -0.07
C HIS A 154 10.73 -2.70 0.64
N LEU A 155 11.29 -3.78 1.18
CA LEU A 155 10.55 -4.73 2.01
C LEU A 155 10.02 -4.04 3.28
N ALA A 156 10.85 -3.24 3.94
CA ALA A 156 10.43 -2.48 5.11
C ALA A 156 9.32 -1.47 4.80
N MET A 157 9.42 -0.76 3.68
CA MET A 157 8.40 0.19 3.21
C MET A 157 7.06 -0.51 2.96
N PHE A 158 7.08 -1.74 2.43
CA PHE A 158 5.88 -2.54 2.25
C PHE A 158 5.28 -3.00 3.58
N LEU A 159 6.11 -3.52 4.50
CA LEU A 159 5.67 -4.13 5.76
C LEU A 159 5.28 -3.12 6.86
N ALA A 160 5.80 -1.89 6.82
CA ALA A 160 5.51 -0.88 7.85
C ALA A 160 4.01 -0.58 7.98
N GLY A 161 3.30 -0.40 6.87
CA GLY A 161 1.85 -0.14 6.89
C GLY A 161 1.01 -1.29 7.49
N PRO A 162 1.16 -2.54 6.98
CA PRO A 162 0.57 -3.73 7.59
C PRO A 162 0.90 -3.88 9.08
N PHE A 163 2.13 -3.59 9.49
CA PHE A 163 2.54 -3.65 10.89
C PHE A 163 1.72 -2.68 11.75
N ILE A 164 1.62 -1.42 11.34
CA ILE A 164 0.82 -0.40 12.05
C ILE A 164 -0.67 -0.78 12.08
N ALA A 165 -1.22 -1.31 10.98
CA ALA A 165 -2.59 -1.81 10.95
C ALA A 165 -2.80 -2.96 11.95
N GLY A 166 -1.83 -3.87 12.05
CA GLY A 166 -1.82 -4.96 13.03
C GLY A 166 -1.78 -4.45 14.48
N LEU A 167 -0.95 -3.45 14.78
CA LEU A 167 -0.93 -2.82 16.11
C LEU A 167 -2.28 -2.20 16.46
N TRP A 168 -2.91 -1.50 15.52
CA TRP A 168 -4.25 -0.94 15.71
C TRP A 168 -5.30 -2.03 15.96
N PHE A 169 -5.28 -3.14 15.22
CA PHE A 169 -6.18 -4.28 15.46
C PHE A 169 -5.99 -4.92 16.84
N LEU A 170 -4.78 -4.94 17.40
CA LEU A 170 -4.55 -5.43 18.76
C LEU A 170 -5.21 -4.56 19.83
N LEU A 171 -5.34 -3.26 19.57
CA LEU A 171 -6.00 -2.31 20.49
C LEU A 171 -7.52 -2.37 20.36
N GLU A 172 -8.04 -2.51 19.15
CA GLU A 172 -9.47 -2.39 18.87
C GLU A 172 -10.23 -3.74 18.94
N GLU A 173 -9.61 -4.85 18.49
CA GLU A 173 -10.31 -6.14 18.41
C GLU A 173 -10.37 -6.87 19.75
N LYS A 174 -11.59 -7.15 20.22
CA LYS A 174 -11.84 -7.98 21.41
C LYS A 174 -12.04 -9.45 21.03
N GLY A 175 -11.45 -10.35 21.80
CA GLY A 175 -11.65 -11.81 21.72
C GLY A 175 -10.35 -12.59 21.55
N ARG A 176 -10.21 -13.67 22.34
CA ARG A 176 -8.97 -14.46 22.46
C ARG A 176 -8.43 -14.95 21.12
N LEU A 177 -9.28 -15.54 20.28
CA LEU A 177 -8.84 -16.06 18.98
C LEU A 177 -8.34 -14.95 18.04
N LYS A 178 -8.99 -13.78 18.08
CA LYS A 178 -8.60 -12.62 17.27
C LYS A 178 -7.25 -12.07 17.70
N MET A 179 -7.09 -11.89 19.00
CA MET A 179 -5.82 -11.46 19.59
C MET A 179 -4.68 -12.42 19.24
N VAL A 180 -4.94 -13.73 19.20
CA VAL A 180 -3.92 -14.72 18.83
C VAL A 180 -3.48 -14.55 17.37
N TYR A 181 -4.40 -14.55 16.38
CA TYR A 181 -3.97 -14.46 14.99
C TYR A 181 -3.39 -13.08 14.64
N VAL A 182 -3.94 -11.99 15.20
CA VAL A 182 -3.38 -10.65 15.00
C VAL A 182 -2.01 -10.56 15.66
N GLY A 183 -1.86 -11.06 16.90
CA GLY A 183 -0.60 -11.04 17.63
C GLY A 183 0.50 -11.82 16.92
N LEU A 184 0.19 -13.03 16.42
CA LEU A 184 1.11 -13.80 15.59
C LEU A 184 1.48 -13.07 14.30
N GLY A 185 0.50 -12.46 13.62
CA GLY A 185 0.75 -11.68 12.41
C GLY A 185 1.67 -10.48 12.64
N VAL A 186 1.40 -9.71 13.69
CA VAL A 186 2.24 -8.58 14.13
C VAL A 186 3.64 -9.06 14.48
N PHE A 187 3.76 -10.17 15.21
CA PHE A 187 5.06 -10.76 15.54
C PHE A 187 5.86 -11.12 14.29
N PHE A 188 5.28 -11.86 13.33
CA PHE A 188 5.99 -12.24 12.10
C PHE A 188 6.37 -11.03 11.26
N ILE A 189 5.47 -10.06 11.09
CA ILE A 189 5.77 -8.83 10.35
C ILE A 189 6.88 -8.04 11.06
N GLY A 190 6.81 -7.90 12.38
CA GLY A 190 7.81 -7.21 13.20
C GLY A 190 9.19 -7.86 13.14
N MET A 191 9.24 -9.19 13.20
CA MET A 191 10.48 -9.95 13.04
C MET A 191 11.07 -9.78 11.63
N ALA A 192 10.24 -9.84 10.58
CA ALA A 192 10.70 -9.60 9.21
C ALA A 192 11.25 -8.16 9.04
N LEU A 193 10.57 -7.16 9.63
CA LEU A 193 11.04 -5.78 9.70
C LEU A 193 12.39 -5.67 10.41
N PHE A 194 12.56 -6.35 11.54
CA PHE A 194 13.82 -6.37 12.27
C PHE A 194 14.99 -6.87 11.41
N PHE A 195 14.79 -7.97 10.68
CA PHE A 195 15.81 -8.49 9.77
C PHE A 195 16.10 -7.60 8.56
N THR A 196 15.23 -6.64 8.20
CA THR A 196 15.56 -5.67 7.15
C THR A 196 16.65 -4.67 7.58
N LYS A 197 16.83 -4.45 8.89
CA LYS A 197 17.69 -3.40 9.48
C LYS A 197 17.51 -2.03 8.81
N SER A 198 16.28 -1.70 8.39
CA SER A 198 15.99 -0.47 7.65
C SER A 198 15.72 0.70 8.60
N LEU A 199 16.69 1.61 8.76
CA LEU A 199 16.50 2.83 9.56
C LEU A 199 15.29 3.65 9.09
N GLY A 200 15.10 3.79 7.77
CA GLY A 200 13.94 4.50 7.22
C GLY A 200 12.61 3.82 7.59
N GLY A 201 12.55 2.48 7.54
CA GLY A 201 11.37 1.72 7.96
C GLY A 201 11.07 1.91 9.45
N PHE A 202 12.08 1.84 10.30
CA PHE A 202 11.93 2.06 11.74
C PHE A 202 11.52 3.49 12.08
N SER A 203 12.13 4.49 11.45
CA SER A 203 11.75 5.90 11.64
C SER A 203 10.30 6.16 11.23
N ALA A 204 9.85 5.59 10.12
CA ALA A 204 8.45 5.70 9.69
C ALA A 204 7.48 5.06 10.69
N ILE A 205 7.80 3.86 11.21
CA ILE A 205 7.00 3.19 12.24
C ILE A 205 6.95 4.02 13.52
N LEU A 206 8.11 4.54 13.97
CA LEU A 206 8.19 5.38 15.17
C LEU A 206 7.30 6.63 15.04
N ILE A 207 7.42 7.35 13.93
CA ILE A 207 6.60 8.55 13.67
C ILE A 207 5.11 8.17 13.63
N ALA A 208 4.74 7.07 12.98
CA ALA A 208 3.36 6.61 12.92
C ALA A 208 2.79 6.27 14.31
N VAL A 209 3.57 5.58 15.15
CA VAL A 209 3.16 5.24 16.53
C VAL A 209 3.00 6.50 17.38
N LEU A 210 3.94 7.45 17.29
CA LEU A 210 3.84 8.74 17.98
C LEU A 210 2.59 9.51 17.55
N PHE A 211 2.27 9.49 16.26
CA PHE A 211 1.06 10.12 15.73
C PHE A 211 -0.22 9.46 16.25
N LEU A 212 -0.26 8.12 16.30
CA LEU A 212 -1.41 7.38 16.85
C LEU A 212 -1.63 7.75 18.33
N ILE A 213 -0.59 7.70 19.14
CA ILE A 213 -0.65 8.08 20.57
C ILE A 213 -1.16 9.52 20.72
N PHE A 214 -0.62 10.45 19.93
CA PHE A 214 -1.03 11.85 19.98
C PHE A 214 -2.50 12.06 19.55
N SER A 215 -2.96 11.32 18.54
CA SER A 215 -4.35 11.39 18.09
C SER A 215 -5.34 10.86 19.12
N GLU A 216 -5.01 9.76 19.79
CA GLU A 216 -5.81 9.23 20.90
C GLU A 216 -5.84 10.21 22.09
N PHE A 217 -4.69 10.81 22.43
CA PHE A 217 -4.61 11.79 23.51
C PHE A 217 -5.49 13.02 23.28
N LYS A 218 -5.60 13.50 22.03
CA LYS A 218 -6.53 14.59 21.67
C LYS A 218 -7.99 14.18 21.83
N THR A 219 -8.34 12.96 21.46
CA THR A 219 -9.72 12.45 21.61
C THR A 219 -10.12 12.37 23.08
N ILE A 220 -9.19 12.00 23.97
CA ILE A 220 -9.43 11.91 25.42
C ILE A 220 -9.63 13.29 26.06
N ILE A 221 -8.88 14.32 25.66
CA ILE A 221 -9.01 15.69 26.22
C ILE A 221 -10.28 16.41 25.71
N ALA A 222 -10.81 15.99 24.56
CA ALA A 222 -12.01 16.60 23.97
C ALA A 222 -13.34 16.05 24.54
N HIS A 223 -13.28 15.08 25.46
CA HIS A 223 -14.42 14.51 26.18
C HIS A 223 -14.36 14.89 27.67
#